data_AF-A0AAV9CTC5-F1
#
_entry.id   AF-A0AAV9CTC5-F1
#
_cell.length_a   1.000
_cell.length_b   1.000
_cell.length_c   1.000
_cell.angle_alpha   90.00
_cell.angle_beta   90.00
_cell.angle_gamma   90.00
#
_symmetry.space_group_name_H-M   'P 1'
#
loop_
_entity.id
_entity.type
_entity.pdbx_description
1 polymer ?
#
loop_
_entity_poly.entity_id
_entity_poly.type
_entity_poly.pdbx_seq_one_letter_code
_entity_poly.pdbx_strand_id
1 'polypeptide(L)'
;MPDKAPRLFHRLRSSFDCPNSPSVASLNALLHALVENGRFSAAESLLGEASSLGVHPNSVSYNIILKGACLNQGWRGAMRVFDEMLQRKVSPSVVTYNTLIGFLCKSGDLEKAMEVKRAMGRGCQTR
;
A
#
# COMPACT_ATOMS: atom_id res chain seq x y z
N MET A 1 -2.47 20.52 -3.47
CA MET A 1 -1.53 20.59 -4.62
C MET A 1 -0.89 19.21 -4.82
N PRO A 2 -1.46 18.32 -5.66
CA PRO A 2 -1.06 16.93 -5.73
C PRO A 2 -0.19 16.61 -6.98
N ASP A 3 0.96 17.26 -7.24
CA ASP A 3 1.60 17.11 -8.58
C ASP A 3 3.14 17.10 -8.63
N LYS A 4 3.80 16.31 -7.76
CA LYS A 4 5.27 16.10 -7.87
C LYS A 4 5.75 14.65 -7.84
N ALA A 5 4.90 13.69 -7.47
CA ALA A 5 5.23 12.27 -7.53
C ALA A 5 5.46 11.75 -8.97
N PRO A 6 4.62 12.11 -9.96
CA PRO A 6 4.76 11.62 -11.34
C PRO A 6 6.09 12.05 -11.95
N ARG A 7 6.50 13.29 -11.67
CA ARG A 7 7.77 13.86 -12.15
C ARG A 7 8.98 13.18 -11.52
N LEU A 8 8.88 12.69 -10.29
CA LEU A 8 9.99 11.97 -9.65
C LEU A 8 10.19 10.60 -10.32
N PHE A 9 9.10 9.91 -10.66
CA PHE A 9 9.16 8.64 -11.37
C PHE A 9 9.63 8.83 -12.82
N HIS A 10 9.17 9.89 -13.51
CA HIS A 10 9.66 10.24 -14.85
C HIS A 10 11.13 10.72 -14.83
N ARG A 11 11.57 11.37 -13.74
CA ARG A 11 12.98 11.73 -13.52
C ARG A 11 13.82 10.51 -13.19
N LEU A 12 13.31 9.56 -12.41
CA LEU A 12 13.94 8.26 -12.20
C LEU A 12 14.05 7.47 -13.51
N ARG A 13 13.04 7.55 -14.38
CA ARG A 13 13.08 7.01 -15.76
C ARG A 13 14.15 7.67 -16.62
N SER A 14 14.50 8.93 -16.32
CA SER A 14 15.49 9.72 -17.06
C SER A 14 16.89 9.70 -16.45
N SER A 15 17.03 9.37 -15.15
CA SER A 15 18.30 9.25 -14.44
C SER A 15 18.80 7.82 -14.36
N PHE A 16 17.91 6.83 -14.53
CA PHE A 16 18.25 5.44 -14.79
C PHE A 16 18.03 5.16 -16.27
N ASP A 17 18.99 5.59 -17.08
CA ASP A 17 19.20 5.09 -18.44
C ASP A 17 19.69 3.62 -18.31
N CYS A 18 18.78 2.75 -17.88
CA CYS A 18 19.01 1.33 -17.75
C CYS A 18 17.95 0.60 -18.60
N PRO A 19 18.34 -0.41 -19.37
CA PRO A 19 17.46 -1.11 -20.33
C PRO A 19 16.36 -1.96 -19.67
N ASN A 20 16.13 -1.82 -18.36
CA ASN A 20 15.17 -2.61 -17.61
C ASN A 20 13.90 -1.78 -17.36
N SER A 21 12.84 -2.14 -18.09
CA SER A 21 11.45 -1.69 -17.87
C SER A 21 11.14 -1.50 -16.37
N PRO A 22 10.39 -0.47 -15.97
CA PRO A 22 10.00 -0.29 -14.58
C PRO A 22 9.36 -1.59 -14.04
N SER A 23 9.89 -2.08 -12.92
CA SER A 23 9.47 -3.34 -12.31
C SER A 23 8.67 -3.08 -11.03
N VAL A 24 7.91 -4.08 -10.58
CA VAL A 24 7.20 -4.02 -9.29
C VAL A 24 8.17 -3.79 -8.13
N ALA A 25 9.41 -4.28 -8.22
CA ALA A 25 10.44 -4.06 -7.22
C ALA A 25 10.84 -2.58 -7.14
N SER A 26 11.04 -1.92 -8.29
CA SER A 26 11.35 -0.49 -8.37
C SER A 26 10.21 0.36 -7.82
N LEU A 27 8.95 0.00 -8.14
CA LEU A 27 7.77 0.63 -7.56
C LEU A 27 7.76 0.50 -6.03
N ASN A 28 7.94 -0.70 -5.50
CA ASN A 28 7.92 -0.96 -4.07
C ASN A 28 9.01 -0.17 -3.33
N ALA A 29 10.23 -0.11 -3.86
CA ALA A 29 11.31 0.67 -3.28
C ALA A 29 10.94 2.16 -3.19
N LEU A 30 10.31 2.71 -4.23
CA LEU A 30 9.92 4.11 -4.26
C LEU A 30 8.73 4.43 -3.36
N LEU A 31 7.74 3.53 -3.31
CA LEU A 31 6.64 3.65 -2.36
C LEU A 31 7.18 3.63 -0.92
N HIS A 32 8.14 2.74 -0.61
CA HIS A 32 8.74 2.64 0.71
C HIS A 32 9.45 3.95 1.09
N ALA A 33 10.30 4.47 0.19
CA ALA A 33 11.00 5.72 0.41
C ALA A 33 10.05 6.91 0.59
N LEU A 34 8.96 6.99 -0.20
CA LEU A 34 7.98 8.06 -0.05
C LEU A 34 7.23 7.99 1.29
N VAL A 35 6.84 6.79 1.72
CA VAL A 35 6.17 6.54 3.01
C VAL A 35 7.10 6.88 4.18
N GLU A 36 8.38 6.49 4.14
CA GLU A 36 9.36 6.80 5.18
C GLU A 36 9.66 8.29 5.29
N ASN A 37 9.63 9.02 4.17
CA ASN A 37 9.83 10.47 4.15
C ASN A 37 8.55 11.28 4.43
N GLY A 38 7.47 10.64 4.88
CA GLY A 38 6.23 11.34 5.21
C GLY A 38 5.40 11.79 4.00
N ARG A 39 5.75 11.37 2.78
CA ARG A 39 5.15 11.83 1.53
C ARG A 39 4.00 10.92 1.06
N PHE A 40 3.00 10.72 1.92
CA PHE A 40 1.91 9.74 1.70
C PHE A 40 1.07 10.04 0.46
N SER A 41 0.66 11.30 0.26
CA SER A 41 -0.12 11.69 -0.93
C SER A 41 0.64 11.43 -2.24
N ALA A 42 1.97 11.57 -2.23
CA ALA A 42 2.80 11.24 -3.38
C ALA A 42 2.87 9.72 -3.62
N ALA A 43 2.91 8.93 -2.54
CA ALA A 43 2.93 7.48 -2.61
C ALA A 43 1.58 6.93 -3.14
N GLU A 44 0.45 7.48 -2.70
CA GLU A 44 -0.89 7.13 -3.21
C GLU A 44 -1.05 7.48 -4.69
N SER A 45 -0.61 8.67 -5.13
CA SER A 45 -0.61 9.05 -6.55
C SER A 45 0.21 8.07 -7.38
N LEU A 46 1.42 7.73 -6.91
CA LEU A 46 2.29 6.78 -7.59
C LEU A 46 1.68 5.38 -7.71
N LEU A 47 1.03 4.90 -6.65
CA LEU A 47 0.32 3.62 -6.68
C LEU A 47 -0.84 3.63 -7.69
N GLY A 48 -1.59 4.74 -7.76
CA GLY A 48 -2.68 4.92 -8.73
C GLY A 48 -2.21 4.95 -10.18
N GLU A 49 -1.08 5.61 -10.44
CA GLU A 49 -0.46 5.76 -11.77
C GLU A 49 0.37 4.53 -12.18
N ALA A 50 0.74 3.64 -11.27
CA ALA A 50 1.56 2.48 -11.59
C ALA A 50 1.00 1.66 -12.78
N SER A 51 -0.32 1.47 -12.83
CA SER A 51 -0.98 0.73 -13.90
C SER A 51 -0.88 1.42 -15.27
N SER A 52 -0.96 2.75 -15.33
CA SER A 52 -0.77 3.49 -16.60
C SER A 52 0.68 3.47 -17.07
N LEU A 53 1.61 3.21 -16.15
CA LEU A 53 3.03 3.00 -16.41
C LEU A 53 3.39 1.54 -16.77
N GLY A 54 2.39 0.66 -16.90
CA GLY A 54 2.59 -0.76 -17.21
C GLY A 54 3.02 -1.62 -16.02
N VAL A 55 3.12 -1.06 -14.82
CA VAL A 55 3.51 -1.78 -13.60
C VAL A 55 2.27 -2.11 -12.78
N HIS A 56 2.08 -3.38 -12.45
CA HIS A 56 0.90 -3.82 -11.71
C HIS A 56 1.26 -3.94 -10.22
N PRO A 57 0.70 -3.08 -9.34
CA PRO A 57 0.97 -3.17 -7.92
C PRO A 57 0.52 -4.53 -7.36
N ASN A 58 1.30 -5.08 -6.44
CA ASN A 58 0.99 -6.34 -5.79
C ASN A 58 0.70 -6.14 -4.29
N SER A 59 0.50 -7.24 -3.56
CA SER A 59 0.21 -7.19 -2.13
C SER A 59 1.29 -6.45 -1.32
N VAL A 60 2.56 -6.51 -1.76
CA VAL A 60 3.66 -5.77 -1.12
C VAL A 60 3.49 -4.26 -1.34
N SER A 61 3.17 -3.82 -2.56
CA SER A 61 2.92 -2.42 -2.89
C SER A 61 1.81 -1.84 -2.00
N TYR A 62 0.69 -2.56 -1.88
CA TYR A 62 -0.43 -2.16 -1.03
C TYR A 62 -0.07 -2.17 0.45
N ASN A 63 0.68 -3.15 0.94
CA ASN A 63 1.10 -3.21 2.34
C ASN A 63 1.96 -2.01 2.75
N ILE A 64 2.80 -1.50 1.85
CA ILE A 64 3.61 -0.31 2.09
C ILE A 64 2.71 0.91 2.28
N ILE A 65 1.77 1.14 1.35
CA ILE A 65 0.82 2.26 1.43
C ILE A 65 -0.10 2.11 2.63
N LEU A 66 -0.57 0.90 2.92
CA LEU A 66 -1.43 0.60 4.07
C LEU A 66 -0.76 0.99 5.38
N LYS A 67 0.51 0.62 5.57
CA LYS A 67 1.30 1.02 6.75
C LYS A 67 1.41 2.54 6.86
N GLY A 68 1.66 3.23 5.74
CA GLY A 68 1.67 4.69 5.69
C GLY A 68 0.31 5.31 6.03
N ALA A 69 -0.78 4.77 5.51
CA ALA A 69 -2.14 5.24 5.73
C ALA A 69 -2.57 5.06 7.19
N CYS A 70 -2.24 3.93 7.82
CA CYS A 70 -2.46 3.71 9.25
C CYS A 70 -1.86 4.85 10.10
N LEU A 71 -0.62 5.27 9.79
CA LEU A 71 0.09 6.26 10.58
C LEU A 71 -0.42 7.70 10.37
N ASN A 72 -0.99 8.03 9.21
CA ASN A 72 -1.29 9.42 8.83
C ASN A 72 -2.77 9.74 8.65
N GLN A 73 -3.55 8.73 8.29
CA GLN A 73 -4.97 8.84 7.99
C GLN A 73 -5.81 7.97 8.95
N GLY A 74 -5.15 7.26 9.87
CA GLY A 74 -5.77 6.36 10.83
C GLY A 74 -6.53 5.20 10.17
N TRP A 75 -7.49 4.65 10.91
CA TRP A 75 -8.30 3.51 10.48
C TRP A 75 -9.03 3.76 9.15
N ARG A 76 -9.62 4.96 8.97
CA ARG A 76 -10.38 5.29 7.75
C ARG A 76 -9.50 5.27 6.52
N GLY A 77 -8.29 5.79 6.59
CA GLY A 77 -7.36 5.74 5.46
C GLY A 77 -6.86 4.33 5.18
N ALA A 78 -6.52 3.57 6.23
CA ALA A 78 -6.13 2.18 6.08
C ALA A 78 -7.23 1.36 5.38
N MET A 79 -8.50 1.56 5.75
CA MET A 79 -9.61 0.84 5.14
C MET A 79 -9.82 1.21 3.67
N ARG A 80 -9.65 2.48 3.29
CA ARG A 80 -9.70 2.89 1.87
C ARG A 80 -8.66 2.17 1.02
N VAL A 81 -7.43 2.06 1.51
CA VAL A 81 -6.33 1.38 0.79
C VAL A 81 -6.61 -0.12 0.68
N PHE A 82 -7.15 -0.72 1.74
CA PHE A 82 -7.56 -2.13 1.72
C PHE A 82 -8.72 -2.40 0.76
N ASP A 83 -9.73 -1.52 0.73
CA ASP A 83 -10.85 -1.65 -0.22
C ASP A 83 -10.38 -1.49 -1.67
N GLU A 84 -9.47 -0.55 -1.94
CA GLU A 84 -8.85 -0.41 -3.27
C GLU A 84 -8.08 -1.66 -3.68
N MET A 85 -7.33 -2.26 -2.74
CA MET A 85 -6.61 -3.52 -2.95
C MET A 85 -7.56 -4.64 -3.41
N LEU A 86 -8.73 -4.77 -2.75
CA LEU A 86 -9.77 -5.73 -3.13
C LEU A 86 -10.41 -5.41 -4.48
N GLN A 87 -10.73 -4.14 -4.74
CA GLN A 87 -11.32 -3.70 -6.01
C GLN A 87 -10.40 -3.99 -7.20
N ARG A 88 -9.09 -3.86 -7.01
CA ARG A 88 -8.07 -4.22 -8.01
C ARG A 88 -7.71 -5.70 -8.03
N LYS A 89 -8.49 -6.54 -7.34
CA LYS A 89 -8.33 -8.00 -7.28
C LYS A 89 -6.96 -8.44 -6.74
N VAL A 90 -6.34 -7.63 -5.89
CA VAL A 90 -5.10 -7.98 -5.20
C VAL A 90 -5.49 -8.62 -3.86
N SER A 91 -5.11 -9.88 -3.64
CA SER A 91 -5.46 -10.59 -2.41
C SER A 91 -4.68 -10.08 -1.19
N PRO A 92 -5.35 -9.68 -0.09
CA PRO A 92 -4.71 -9.37 1.19
C PRO A 92 -3.86 -10.54 1.66
N SER A 93 -2.66 -10.25 2.14
CA SER A 93 -1.76 -11.26 2.71
C SER A 93 -1.83 -11.25 4.25
N VAL A 94 -1.18 -12.24 4.87
CA VAL A 94 -1.01 -12.28 6.34
C VAL A 94 -0.39 -10.98 6.86
N VAL A 95 0.54 -10.39 6.09
CA VAL A 95 1.16 -9.10 6.42
C VAL A 95 0.14 -7.96 6.41
N THR A 96 -0.81 -7.96 5.47
CA THR A 96 -1.90 -6.97 5.40
C THR A 96 -2.73 -6.97 6.68
N TYR A 97 -3.23 -8.14 7.09
CA TYR A 97 -4.04 -8.27 8.30
C TYR A 97 -3.25 -7.96 9.58
N ASN A 98 -2.01 -8.44 9.67
CA ASN A 98 -1.14 -8.13 10.81
C ASN A 98 -0.86 -6.63 10.93
N THR A 99 -0.74 -5.91 9.82
CA THR A 99 -0.58 -4.46 9.82
C THR A 99 -1.81 -3.75 10.38
N LEU A 100 -3.01 -4.17 9.97
CA LEU A 100 -4.28 -3.63 10.48
C LEU A 100 -4.50 -3.93 11.96
N ILE A 101 -4.32 -5.18 12.37
CA ILE A 101 -4.45 -5.61 13.77
C ILE A 101 -3.42 -4.88 14.63
N GLY A 102 -2.17 -4.81 14.20
CA GLY A 102 -1.10 -4.12 14.92
C GLY A 102 -1.38 -2.62 15.10
N PHE A 103 -1.98 -1.99 14.08
CA PHE A 103 -2.44 -0.60 14.20
C PHE A 103 -3.57 -0.45 15.22
N LEU A 104 -4.61 -1.28 15.14
CA LEU A 104 -5.77 -1.22 16.03
C LEU A 104 -5.42 -1.49 17.49
N CYS A 105 -4.52 -2.45 17.75
CA CYS A 105 -3.99 -2.70 19.08
C CYS A 105 -3.25 -1.47 19.64
N LYS A 106 -2.46 -0.79 18.80
CA LYS A 106 -1.74 0.44 19.20
C LYS A 106 -2.68 1.62 19.41
N SER A 107 -3.80 1.69 18.71
CA SER A 107 -4.82 2.73 18.89
C SER A 107 -5.80 2.44 20.03
N GLY A 108 -5.67 1.29 20.72
CA GLY A 108 -6.55 0.87 21.82
C GLY A 108 -7.89 0.29 21.38
N ASP A 109 -8.12 0.12 20.07
CA ASP A 109 -9.38 -0.39 19.50
C ASP A 109 -9.32 -1.92 19.38
N LEU A 110 -9.28 -2.58 20.53
CA LEU A 110 -9.13 -4.04 20.64
C LEU A 110 -10.34 -4.79 20.08
N GLU A 111 -11.52 -4.20 20.12
CA GLU A 111 -12.75 -4.80 19.58
C GLU A 111 -12.64 -5.00 18.07
N LYS A 112 -12.27 -3.94 17.33
CA LYS A 112 -12.00 -4.06 15.89
C LYS A 112 -10.81 -4.96 15.59
N ALA A 113 -9.76 -4.93 16.42
CA ALA A 113 -8.61 -5.82 16.22
C ALA A 113 -9.03 -7.29 16.25
N MET A 114 -9.94 -7.65 17.16
CA MET A 114 -10.50 -9.00 17.26
C MET A 114 -11.46 -9.31 16.12
N GLU A 115 -12.22 -8.35 15.63
CA GLU A 115 -13.06 -8.51 14.44
C GLU A 115 -12.21 -8.84 13.19
N VAL A 116 -11.15 -8.06 12.93
CA VAL A 116 -10.23 -8.28 11.82
C VAL A 116 -9.54 -9.64 11.95
N LYS A 117 -9.10 -10.01 13.16
CA LYS A 117 -8.50 -11.33 13.44
C LYS A 117 -9.48 -12.47 13.17
N ARG A 118 -10.75 -12.33 13.55
CA ARG A 118 -11.80 -13.33 13.28
C ARG A 118 -12.12 -13.41 11.78
N ALA A 119 -12.14 -12.28 11.07
CA ALA A 119 -12.35 -12.26 9.62
C ALA A 119 -11.25 -13.05 8.87
N MET A 120 -9.98 -12.90 9.30
CA MET A 120 -8.86 -13.72 8.80
C MET A 120 -9.05 -15.22 9.07
N GLY A 121 -9.49 -15.59 10.29
CA GLY A 121 -9.70 -16.99 10.67
C GLY A 121 -10.84 -17.69 9.94
N ARG A 122 -11.87 -16.95 9.49
CA ARG A 122 -12.99 -17.50 8.71
C ARG A 122 -12.64 -17.75 7.24
N GLY A 123 -11.60 -17.10 6.70
CA GLY A 123 -11.13 -17.30 5.33
C GLY A 123 -10.29 -18.58 5.11
N CYS A 124 -9.73 -19.17 6.17
CA CYS A 124 -8.95 -20.42 6.08
C CYS A 124 -9.78 -21.70 6.29
N GLN A 125 -11.10 -21.62 6.54
CA GLN A 125 -11.93 -22.79 6.85
C GLN A 125 -12.77 -23.33 5.67
N THR A 126 -12.61 -22.85 4.45
CA THR A 126 -13.37 -23.39 3.31
C THR A 126 -12.48 -23.78 2.12
N ARG A 127 -12.19 -25.09 2.13
CA ARG A 127 -11.77 -26.00 1.06
C ARG A 127 -10.31 -25.98 0.61
#